data_AF-A0A529Y6J0-F1
#
_entry.id   AF-A0A529Y6J0-F1
#
_cell.length_a   1.000
_cell.length_b   1.000
_cell.length_c   1.000
_cell.angle_alpha   90.00
_cell.angle_beta   90.00
_cell.angle_gamma   90.00
#
_symmetry.space_group_name_H-M   'P 1'
#
loop_
_entity.id
_entity.type
_entity.pdbx_description
1 polymer ?
#
loop_
_entity_poly.entity_id
_entity_poly.type
_entity_poly.pdbx_seq_one_letter_code
_entity_poly.pdbx_strand_id
1 'polypeptide(L)'
;LGALRIMTALQFIEHGSQKLFNFPVSAEPHALTGLTTAAGILEFAGGILLALGLFTRPVAFLLAGEMAIAYFMAHFPRDFFPANNGGDAAILF
;
A
#
# COMPACT_ATOMS: atom_id res chain seq x y z
N LEU A 1 7.37 13.58 -12.99
CA LEU A 1 6.06 13.20 -12.42
C LEU A 1 5.57 11.83 -12.91
N GLY A 2 5.61 11.53 -14.22
CA GLY A 2 5.18 10.23 -14.76
C GLY A 2 5.92 9.01 -14.18
N ALA A 3 7.25 9.07 -14.07
CA ALA A 3 8.07 7.97 -13.54
C ALA A 3 7.78 7.67 -12.05
N LEU A 4 7.73 8.71 -11.19
CA LEU A 4 7.40 8.54 -9.77
C LEU A 4 6.03 7.87 -9.60
N ARG A 5 5.01 8.35 -10.31
CA ARG A 5 3.66 7.74 -10.30
C ARG A 5 3.69 6.26 -10.69
N ILE A 6 4.43 5.92 -11.75
CA ILE A 6 4.55 4.53 -12.20
C ILE A 6 5.23 3.68 -11.12
N MET A 7 6.32 4.16 -10.52
CA MET A 7 7.02 3.42 -9.46
C MET A 7 6.14 3.23 -8.22
N THR A 8 5.46 4.29 -7.75
CA THR A 8 4.48 4.21 -6.65
C THR A 8 3.37 3.22 -6.96
N ALA A 9 2.82 3.27 -8.17
CA ALA A 9 1.77 2.35 -8.60
C ALA A 9 2.23 0.89 -8.65
N LEU A 10 3.46 0.63 -9.11
CA LEU A 10 4.06 -0.71 -9.11
C LEU A 10 4.25 -1.23 -7.68
N GLN A 11 4.69 -0.38 -6.75
CA GLN A 11 4.86 -0.73 -5.34
C GLN A 11 3.52 -1.15 -4.69
N PHE A 12 2.45 -0.39 -4.97
CA PHE A 12 1.09 -0.73 -4.55
C PHE A 12 0.61 -2.06 -5.14
N ILE A 13 0.84 -2.29 -6.43
CA ILE A 13 0.48 -3.55 -7.07
C ILE A 13 1.20 -4.72 -6.40
N GLU A 14 2.49 -4.57 -6.09
CA GLU A 14 3.27 -5.59 -5.41
C GLU A 14 2.67 -5.90 -4.04
N HIS A 15 2.46 -4.89 -3.18
CA HIS A 15 1.92 -5.10 -1.83
C HIS A 15 0.49 -5.67 -1.84
N GLY A 16 -0.36 -5.19 -2.75
CA GLY A 16 -1.70 -5.74 -2.97
C GLY A 16 -1.66 -7.19 -3.43
N SER A 17 -0.72 -7.54 -4.31
CA SER A 17 -0.53 -8.92 -4.78
C SER A 17 0.02 -9.86 -3.71
N GLN A 18 0.84 -9.36 -2.78
CA GLN A 18 1.26 -10.13 -1.60
C GLN A 18 0.07 -10.44 -0.68
N LYS A 19 -0.82 -9.47 -0.47
CA LYS A 19 -2.00 -9.64 0.38
C LYS A 19 -3.05 -10.57 -0.23
N LEU A 20 -3.29 -10.49 -1.54
CA LEU A 20 -4.36 -11.24 -2.22
C LEU A 20 -3.92 -12.60 -2.76
N PHE A 21 -2.71 -12.67 -3.31
CA PHE A 21 -2.23 -13.83 -4.08
C PHE A 21 -1.00 -14.48 -3.46
N ASN A 22 -0.46 -13.91 -2.37
CA ASN A 22 0.81 -14.32 -1.75
C ASN A 22 1.97 -14.37 -2.77
N PHE A 23 1.99 -13.38 -3.67
CA PHE A 23 3.01 -13.23 -4.69
C PHE A 23 3.43 -11.76 -4.78
N PRO A 24 4.73 -11.40 -4.71
CA PRO A 24 5.86 -12.26 -4.34
C PRO A 24 5.71 -12.82 -2.92
N VAL A 25 6.23 -14.03 -2.66
CA VAL A 25 6.03 -14.73 -1.39
C VAL A 25 6.55 -13.90 -0.22
N SER A 26 5.65 -13.53 0.68
CA SER A 26 5.96 -12.87 1.94
C SER A 26 6.32 -13.91 3.02
N ALA A 27 7.35 -13.64 3.82
CA ALA A 27 7.77 -14.52 4.91
C ALA A 27 6.70 -14.68 6.00
N GLU A 28 5.87 -13.65 6.19
CA GLU A 28 4.71 -13.62 7.07
C GLU A 28 3.46 -13.47 6.21
N PRO A 29 2.73 -14.56 5.88
CA PRO A 29 1.50 -14.47 5.11
C PRO A 29 0.48 -13.63 5.86
N HIS A 30 -0.07 -12.62 5.19
CA HIS A 30 -1.15 -11.83 5.76
C HIS A 30 -2.36 -12.73 6.00
N ALA A 31 -2.86 -12.78 7.24
CA ALA A 31 -4.15 -13.41 7.49
C ALA A 31 -5.22 -12.69 6.67
N LEU A 32 -6.04 -13.42 5.92
CA LEU A 32 -7.15 -12.87 5.14
C LEU A 32 -8.30 -12.46 6.08
N THR A 33 -8.12 -11.29 6.70
CA THR A 33 -9.14 -10.59 7.46
C THR A 33 -9.92 -9.66 6.52
N GLY A 34 -11.10 -9.20 6.94
CA GLY A 34 -11.85 -8.20 6.15
C GLY A 34 -11.03 -6.93 5.88
N LEU A 35 -10.22 -6.50 6.84
CA LEU A 35 -9.37 -5.31 6.71
C LEU A 35 -8.21 -5.52 5.73
N THR A 36 -7.48 -6.63 5.86
CA THR A 36 -6.32 -6.93 4.99
C THR A 36 -6.76 -7.26 3.55
N THR A 37 -7.93 -7.86 3.38
CA THR A 37 -8.52 -8.11 2.06
C THR A 37 -8.95 -6.80 1.40
N ALA A 38 -9.61 -5.90 2.14
CA ALA A 38 -9.98 -4.58 1.63
C ALA A 38 -8.74 -3.76 1.22
N ALA A 39 -7.72 -3.75 2.07
CA ALA A 39 -6.42 -3.14 1.79
C ALA A 39 -5.79 -3.74 0.51
N GLY A 40 -5.67 -5.06 0.42
CA GLY A 40 -5.11 -5.72 -0.76
C GLY A 40 -5.84 -5.39 -2.06
N ILE A 41 -7.18 -5.30 -2.03
CA ILE A 41 -7.97 -4.89 -3.21
C ILE A 41 -7.69 -3.42 -3.58
N LEU A 42 -7.64 -2.53 -2.59
CA LEU A 42 -7.37 -1.11 -2.83
C LEU A 42 -5.97 -0.90 -3.40
N GLU A 43 -4.94 -1.51 -2.82
CA GLU A 43 -3.56 -1.41 -3.32
C GLU A 43 -3.43 -1.99 -4.72
N PHE A 44 -3.98 -3.18 -4.97
CA PHE A 44 -3.86 -3.83 -6.28
C PHE A 44 -4.65 -3.10 -7.38
N ALA A 45 -5.94 -2.86 -7.16
CA ALA A 45 -6.78 -2.20 -8.16
C ALA A 45 -6.43 -0.71 -8.30
N GLY A 46 -6.19 -0.03 -7.18
CA GLY A 46 -5.77 1.37 -7.14
C GLY A 46 -4.42 1.57 -7.79
N GLY A 47 -3.45 0.68 -7.54
CA GLY A 47 -2.15 0.67 -8.21
C GLY A 47 -2.28 0.54 -9.73
N ILE A 48 -3.11 -0.38 -10.24
CA ILE A 48 -3.36 -0.52 -11.69
C ILE A 48 -3.96 0.76 -12.28
N LEU A 49 -4.98 1.33 -11.63
CA LEU A 49 -5.60 2.59 -12.08
C LEU A 49 -4.59 3.74 -12.08
N LEU A 50 -3.77 3.83 -11.03
CA LEU A 50 -2.73 4.85 -10.89
C LEU A 50 -1.62 4.69 -11.93
N ALA A 51 -1.23 3.46 -12.30
CA ALA A 51 -0.28 3.17 -13.37
C ALA A 51 -0.84 3.60 -14.74
N LEU A 52 -2.08 3.22 -15.04
CA LEU A 52 -2.76 3.55 -16.31
C LEU A 52 -3.10 5.05 -16.43
N GLY A 53 -3.16 5.77 -15.32
CA GLY A 53 -3.45 7.21 -15.32
C GLY A 53 -4.94 7.52 -15.31
N LEU A 54 -5.74 6.55 -14.91
CA LEU A 54 -7.18 6.68 -14.80
C LEU A 54 -7.52 7.20 -13.40
N PHE A 55 -8.30 8.27 -13.34
CA PHE A 55 -8.78 8.84 -12.06
C PHE A 55 -7.67 9.05 -11.02
N THR A 56 -6.48 9.51 -11.45
CA THR A 56 -5.28 9.60 -10.59
C THR A 56 -5.51 10.38 -9.31
N ARG A 57 -6.30 11.46 -9.35
CA ARG A 57 -6.58 12.30 -8.17
C ARG A 57 -7.37 11.57 -7.07
N PRO A 58 -8.59 11.05 -7.33
CA PRO A 58 -9.33 10.32 -6.31
C PRO A 58 -8.65 9.01 -5.90
N VAL A 59 -8.01 8.29 -6.84
CA VAL A 59 -7.29 7.05 -6.52
C VAL A 59 -6.11 7.33 -5.59
N ALA A 60 -5.30 8.34 -5.87
CA ALA A 60 -4.18 8.71 -5.00
C ALA A 60 -4.65 9.17 -3.61
N PHE A 61 -5.80 9.87 -3.51
CA PHE A 61 -6.36 10.26 -2.23
C PHE A 61 -6.78 9.03 -1.39
N LEU A 62 -7.42 8.04 -2.02
CA LEU A 62 -7.83 6.82 -1.34
C LEU A 62 -6.61 5.99 -0.87
N LEU A 63 -5.63 5.79 -1.75
CA LEU A 63 -4.40 5.05 -1.42
C LEU A 63 -3.59 5.73 -0.30
N ALA A 64 -3.46 7.06 -0.34
CA ALA A 64 -2.81 7.81 0.74
C ALA A 64 -3.56 7.68 2.07
N GLY A 65 -4.90 7.65 2.04
CA GLY A 65 -5.71 7.42 3.23
C GLY A 65 -5.53 6.03 3.81
N GLU A 66 -5.46 5.00 2.96
CA GLU A 66 -5.17 3.63 3.37
C GLU A 66 -3.81 3.53 4.07
N MET A 67 -2.77 4.11 3.49
CA MET A 67 -1.40 4.05 4.00
C MET A 67 -1.24 4.86 5.30
N ALA A 68 -1.95 5.98 5.44
CA ALA A 68 -2.05 6.70 6.70
C ALA A 68 -2.64 5.83 7.82
N ILE A 69 -3.72 5.10 7.55
CA ILE A 69 -4.31 4.16 8.51
C ILE A 69 -3.30 3.06 8.87
N ALA A 70 -2.60 2.49 7.87
CA ALA A 70 -1.58 1.48 8.09
C ALA A 70 -0.41 1.98 8.96
N TYR A 71 0.02 3.23 8.79
CA TYR A 71 1.06 3.83 9.63
C TYR A 71 0.60 3.94 11.09
N PHE A 72 -0.56 4.56 11.34
CA PHE A 72 -1.03 4.79 12.70
C PHE A 72 -1.45 3.52 13.44
N MET A 73 -1.93 2.50 12.73
CA MET A 73 -2.33 1.23 13.34
C MET A 73 -1.16 0.28 13.59
N ALA A 74 -0.22 0.17 12.64
CA ALA A 74 0.81 -0.88 12.69
C ALA A 74 2.21 -0.36 13.04
N HIS A 75 2.54 0.89 12.76
CA HIS A 75 3.91 1.42 12.84
C HIS A 75 4.09 2.40 13.99
N PHE A 76 3.19 3.38 14.10
CA PHE A 76 3.21 4.41 15.16
C PHE A 76 3.26 3.82 16.59
N PRO A 77 2.57 2.72 16.94
CA PRO A 77 2.63 2.15 18.28
C PRO A 77 4.01 1.57 18.65
N ARG A 78 4.87 1.29 17.66
CA ARG A 78 6.21 0.71 17.88
C ARG A 78 7.24 1.80 18.16
N ASP A 79 7.21 2.89 17.38
CA ASP A 79 8.04 4.08 17.55
C ASP A 79 7.39 5.24 16.77
N PHE A 80 7.70 6.48 17.14
CA PHE A 80 7.27 7.66 16.40
C PHE A 80 8.01 7.83 15.07
N PHE A 81 9.28 7.40 15.01
CA PHE A 81 10.15 7.59 13.85
C PHE A 81 10.01 6.43 12.85
N PRO A 82 9.62 6.69 11.58
CA PRO A 82 9.45 5.67 10.53
C PRO A 82 10.66 4.75 10.36
N ALA A 83 11.86 5.33 10.41
CA ALA A 83 13.13 4.61 10.31
C ALA A 83 13.34 3.58 11.43
N ASN A 84 12.71 3.76 12.58
CA ASN A 84 12.81 2.84 13.73
C ASN A 84 11.67 1.82 13.77
N ASN A 85 10.50 2.12 13.19
CA ASN A 85 9.31 1.27 13.25
C ASN A 85 9.02 0.48 11.96
N GLY A 86 9.77 0.73 10.88
CA GLY A 86 9.60 0.11 9.57
C GLY A 86 8.49 0.75 8.70
N GLY A 87 8.00 1.92 9.10
CA GLY A 87 6.86 2.62 8.48
C GLY A 87 7.23 3.51 7.30
N ASP A 88 8.50 3.51 6.86
CA ASP A 88 8.95 4.29 5.70
C ASP A 88 8.12 4.00 4.45
N ALA A 89 7.78 2.73 4.23
CA ALA A 89 6.89 2.30 3.16
C ALA A 89 5.53 3.02 3.20
N ALA A 90 4.87 3.02 4.37
CA ALA A 90 3.53 3.58 4.54
C ALA A 90 3.46 5.11 4.44
N ILE A 91 4.60 5.82 4.46
CA ILE A 91 4.64 7.28 4.28
C ILE A 91 5.13 7.70 2.90
N LEU A 92 5.79 6.80 2.17
CA LEU A 92 6.40 7.09 0.87
C LEU A 92 5.49 6.76 -0.31
N PHE A 93 4.58 5.81 -0.16
CA PHE A 93 3.60 5.46 -1.18
C PHE A 93 2.21 5.40 -0.56
#